data_AF-A0A6G3WXP8-F1
#
_entry.id   AF-A0A6G3WXP8-F1
#
_cell.length_a   1.000
_cell.length_b   1.000
_cell.length_c   1.000
_cell.angle_alpha   90.00
_cell.angle_beta   90.00
_cell.angle_gamma   90.00
#
_symmetry.space_group_name_H-M   'P 1'
#
loop_
_entity.id
_entity.type
_entity.pdbx_description
1 polymer ?
#
loop_
_entity_poly.entity_id
_entity_poly.type
_entity_poly.pdbx_seq_one_letter_code
_entity_poly.pdbx_strand_id
1 'polypeptide(L)'
;VNGLGFQVASPVSLKDGKKSKAIGDLLVRLERAQKWVFEHPEDWAKVWSKETGLPYDVALDAVKRSYGTRVPVAIDAAAIASEQEIADTFAELKLIPRRF
;
A
#
# COMPACT_ATOMS: atom_id res chain seq x y z
N VAL A 1 0.28 9.35 12.45
CA VAL A 1 0.19 8.88 11.04
C VAL A 1 -0.87 7.81 10.99
N ASN A 2 -1.78 7.85 10.01
CA ASN A 2 -3.00 7.03 9.92
C ASN A 2 -2.77 5.57 9.47
N GLY A 3 -1.53 5.17 9.17
CA GLY A 3 -1.17 3.80 8.79
C GLY A 3 -1.53 3.41 7.35
N LEU A 4 -2.10 4.32 6.56
CA LEU A 4 -2.45 4.09 5.16
C LEU A 4 -1.21 4.11 4.26
N GLY A 5 -1.26 3.33 3.19
CA GLY A 5 -0.25 3.34 2.12
C GLY A 5 -0.93 3.51 0.76
N PHE A 6 -0.28 4.22 -0.16
CA PHE A 6 -0.89 4.62 -1.43
C PHE A 6 -0.11 4.09 -2.63
N GLN A 7 -0.84 3.64 -3.65
CA GLN A 7 -0.28 3.39 -4.98
C GLN A 7 -0.33 4.69 -5.78
N VAL A 8 0.80 5.12 -6.33
CA VAL A 8 0.91 6.39 -7.06
C VAL A 8 1.35 6.15 -8.50
N ALA A 9 0.76 6.90 -9.44
CA ALA A 9 1.13 6.88 -10.85
C ALA A 9 1.22 8.32 -11.37
N SER A 10 2.11 8.56 -12.34
CA SER A 10 2.25 9.90 -12.91
C SER A 10 1.00 10.28 -13.73
N PRO A 11 0.59 11.56 -13.74
CA PRO A 11 -0.55 12.00 -14.54
C PRO A 11 -0.41 11.70 -16.03
N VAL A 12 0.83 11.74 -16.57
CA VAL A 12 1.09 11.42 -17.98
C VAL A 12 0.79 9.95 -18.28
N SER A 13 1.15 9.03 -17.39
CA SER A 13 0.84 7.60 -17.55
C SER A 13 -0.66 7.33 -17.46
N LEU A 14 -1.38 8.06 -16.61
CA LEU A 14 -2.84 7.89 -16.47
C LEU A 14 -3.63 8.47 -17.66
N LYS A 15 -3.09 9.49 -18.34
CA LYS A 15 -3.66 10.05 -19.57
C LYS A 15 -3.46 9.14 -20.80
N ASP A 16 -2.47 8.26 -20.77
CA ASP A 16 -2.28 7.23 -21.79
C ASP A 16 -3.23 6.05 -21.53
N GLY A 17 -4.19 5.82 -22.42
CA GLY A 17 -5.21 4.79 -22.24
C GLY A 17 -4.65 3.36 -22.14
N LYS A 18 -3.54 3.05 -22.81
CA LYS A 18 -2.92 1.72 -22.72
C LYS A 18 -2.24 1.52 -21.36
N LYS A 19 -1.51 2.53 -20.89
CA LYS A 19 -0.84 2.49 -19.58
C LYS A 19 -1.86 2.48 -18.45
N SER A 20 -2.89 3.33 -18.52
CA SER A 20 -3.98 3.36 -17.53
C SER A 20 -4.66 1.99 -17.40
N LYS A 21 -4.96 1.33 -18.53
CA LYS A 21 -5.51 -0.03 -18.53
C LYS A 21 -4.56 -1.05 -17.90
N ALA A 22 -3.27 -0.99 -18.20
CA ALA A 22 -2.27 -1.89 -17.62
C ALA A 22 -2.10 -1.66 -16.09
N ILE A 23 -2.14 -0.40 -15.64
CA ILE A 23 -2.12 -0.06 -14.22
C ILE A 23 -3.36 -0.63 -13.52
N GLY A 24 -4.55 -0.48 -14.11
CA GLY A 24 -5.78 -1.06 -13.57
C GLY A 24 -5.70 -2.59 -13.42
N ASP A 25 -5.21 -3.29 -14.44
CA ASP A 25 -5.00 -4.76 -14.36
C ASP A 25 -4.02 -5.15 -13.24
N LEU A 26 -2.91 -4.42 -13.10
CA LEU A 26 -1.94 -4.65 -12.03
C LEU A 26 -2.58 -4.50 -10.64
N LEU A 27 -3.41 -3.47 -10.43
CA LEU A 27 -4.06 -3.24 -9.14
C LEU A 27 -4.99 -4.39 -8.74
N VAL A 28 -5.76 -4.95 -9.68
CA VAL A 28 -6.63 -6.11 -9.40
C VAL A 28 -5.80 -7.35 -9.03
N ARG A 29 -4.65 -7.57 -9.71
CA ARG A 29 -3.74 -8.68 -9.35
C ARG A 29 -3.12 -8.49 -7.99
N LEU A 30 -2.72 -7.26 -7.67
CA LEU A 30 -2.11 -6.92 -6.40
C LEU A 30 -3.08 -7.12 -5.24
N GLU A 31 -4.34 -6.67 -5.39
CA GLU A 31 -5.39 -6.90 -4.40
C GLU A 31 -5.57 -8.39 -4.10
N ARG A 32 -5.68 -9.22 -5.14
CA ARG A 32 -5.79 -10.68 -4.99
C ARG A 32 -4.59 -11.28 -4.24
N ALA A 33 -3.38 -10.86 -4.58
CA ALA A 33 -2.17 -11.34 -3.93
C ALA A 33 -2.12 -10.92 -2.45
N GLN A 34 -2.44 -9.67 -2.14
CA GLN A 34 -2.48 -9.15 -0.78
C GLN A 34 -3.53 -9.87 0.07
N LYS A 35 -4.73 -10.08 -0.48
CA LYS A 35 -5.77 -10.88 0.19
C LYS A 35 -5.30 -12.30 0.48
N TRP A 36 -4.64 -12.95 -0.48
CA TRP A 36 -4.12 -14.30 -0.26
C TRP A 36 -3.07 -14.32 0.85
N VAL A 37 -2.12 -13.38 0.87
CA VAL A 37 -1.10 -13.29 1.95
C VAL A 37 -1.74 -13.02 3.31
N PHE A 38 -2.76 -12.17 3.37
CA PHE A 38 -3.52 -11.90 4.59
C PHE A 38 -4.19 -13.18 5.13
N GLU A 39 -4.75 -14.00 4.25
CA GLU A 39 -5.42 -15.27 4.60
C GLU A 39 -4.42 -16.43 4.85
N HIS A 40 -3.18 -16.34 4.39
CA HIS A 40 -2.17 -17.42 4.42
C HIS A 40 -0.79 -16.95 4.91
N PRO A 41 -0.67 -16.31 6.09
CA PRO A 41 0.59 -15.70 6.53
C PRO A 41 1.70 -16.73 6.77
N GLU A 42 1.38 -17.93 7.24
CA GLU A 42 2.36 -19.02 7.45
C GLU A 42 2.98 -19.50 6.14
N ASP A 43 2.17 -19.63 5.08
CA ASP A 43 2.66 -20.08 3.77
C ASP A 43 3.48 -18.99 3.09
N TRP A 44 3.04 -17.74 3.21
CA TRP A 44 3.84 -16.61 2.77
C TRP A 44 5.19 -16.54 3.49
N ALA A 45 5.22 -16.77 4.81
CA ALA A 45 6.45 -16.79 5.60
C ALA A 45 7.44 -17.88 5.15
N LYS A 46 6.95 -19.06 4.73
CA LYS A 46 7.82 -20.13 4.19
C LYS A 46 8.53 -19.69 2.91
N VAL A 47 7.77 -19.09 1.98
CA VAL A 47 8.32 -18.58 0.72
C VAL A 47 9.31 -17.45 1.00
N TRP A 48 8.90 -16.48 1.82
CA TRP A 48 9.73 -15.31 2.10
C TRP A 48 11.02 -15.65 2.85
N SER A 49 10.97 -16.59 3.80
CA SER A 49 12.15 -17.15 4.48
C SER A 49 13.14 -17.75 3.47
N LYS A 50 12.65 -18.55 2.51
CA LYS A 50 13.49 -19.15 1.47
C LYS A 50 14.15 -18.10 0.57
N GLU A 51 13.39 -17.11 0.11
CA GLU A 51 13.90 -16.10 -0.83
C GLU A 51 14.87 -15.10 -0.19
N THR A 52 14.70 -14.79 1.10
CA THR A 52 15.52 -13.81 1.83
C THR A 52 16.65 -14.42 2.65
N GLY A 53 16.59 -15.73 2.93
CA GLY A 53 17.49 -16.42 3.84
C GLY A 53 17.20 -16.15 5.32
N LEU A 54 16.12 -15.46 5.66
CA LEU A 54 15.71 -15.25 7.05
C LEU A 54 15.26 -16.59 7.68
N PRO A 55 15.57 -16.84 8.96
CA PRO A 55 14.93 -17.90 9.72
C PRO A 55 13.40 -17.81 9.62
N TYR A 56 12.73 -18.96 9.55
CA TYR A 56 11.28 -19.02 9.32
C TYR A 56 10.47 -18.27 10.38
N ASP A 57 10.85 -18.40 11.64
CA ASP A 57 10.24 -17.71 12.78
C ASP A 57 10.36 -16.18 12.66
N VAL A 58 11.54 -15.69 12.26
CA VAL A 58 11.76 -14.26 11.99
C VAL A 58 10.91 -13.77 10.81
N ALA A 59 10.85 -14.55 9.74
CA ALA A 59 10.01 -14.23 8.58
C ALA A 59 8.53 -14.19 8.98
N LEU A 60 8.06 -15.18 9.75
CA LEU A 60 6.67 -15.26 10.22
C LEU A 60 6.28 -14.06 11.10
N ASP A 61 7.14 -13.68 12.03
CA ASP A 61 6.93 -12.49 12.86
C ASP A 61 6.85 -11.22 12.02
N ALA A 62 7.72 -11.08 11.02
CA ALA A 62 7.70 -9.95 10.12
C ALA A 62 6.41 -9.94 9.26
N VAL A 63 5.95 -11.08 8.74
CA VAL A 63 4.68 -11.19 7.99
C VAL A 63 3.51 -10.76 8.86
N LYS A 64 3.40 -11.30 10.08
CA LYS A 64 2.31 -11.00 11.03
C LYS A 64 2.26 -9.53 11.47
N ARG A 65 3.34 -8.76 11.28
CA ARG A 65 3.41 -7.32 11.57
C ARG A 65 3.32 -6.44 10.33
N SER A 66 3.28 -7.01 9.13
CA SER A 66 3.33 -6.25 7.87
C SER A 66 2.34 -6.75 6.83
N TYR A 67 2.76 -7.62 5.91
CA TYR A 67 1.95 -8.07 4.78
C TYR A 67 0.76 -8.95 5.21
N GLY A 68 0.86 -9.64 6.34
CA GLY A 68 -0.25 -10.39 6.94
C GLY A 68 -1.32 -9.50 7.59
N THR A 69 -1.14 -8.18 7.64
CA THR A 69 -2.13 -7.24 8.20
C THR A 69 -2.55 -6.15 7.21
N ARG A 70 -1.96 -6.13 6.00
CA ARG A 70 -2.25 -5.13 4.97
C ARG A 70 -3.31 -5.66 4.02
N VAL A 71 -4.45 -4.97 3.98
CA VAL A 71 -5.52 -5.23 3.00
C VAL A 71 -5.78 -3.96 2.19
N PRO A 72 -6.10 -4.07 0.89
CA PRO A 72 -6.64 -2.96 0.13
C PRO A 72 -7.89 -2.40 0.80
N VAL A 73 -7.97 -1.08 0.85
CA VAL A 73 -9.14 -0.35 1.34
C VAL A 73 -9.55 0.67 0.30
N ALA A 74 -10.83 1.06 0.32
CA ALA A 74 -11.32 2.10 -0.56
C ALA A 74 -10.69 3.45 -0.22
N ILE A 75 -10.50 4.29 -1.23
CA ILE A 75 -10.24 5.73 -1.03
C ILE A 75 -11.59 6.38 -0.74
N ASP A 76 -11.98 6.36 0.53
CA ASP A 76 -13.26 6.91 1.00
C ASP A 76 -13.08 8.30 1.63
N ALA A 77 -14.19 8.89 2.10
CA ALA A 77 -14.17 10.22 2.69
C ALA A 77 -13.29 10.31 3.95
N ALA A 78 -13.17 9.23 4.73
CA ALA A 78 -12.33 9.23 5.94
C ALA A 78 -10.84 9.21 5.58
N ALA A 79 -10.45 8.39 4.59
CA ALA A 79 -9.09 8.39 4.07
C ALA A 79 -8.71 9.76 3.49
N ILE A 80 -9.60 10.37 2.68
CA ILE A 80 -9.38 11.70 2.10
C ILE A 80 -9.23 12.76 3.19
N ALA A 81 -10.13 12.78 4.19
CA ALA A 81 -10.08 13.75 5.27
C ALA A 81 -8.78 13.60 6.09
N SER A 82 -8.34 12.37 6.34
CA SER A 82 -7.11 12.13 7.09
C SER A 82 -5.86 12.61 6.34
N GLU A 83 -5.78 12.40 5.02
CA GLU A 83 -4.67 12.92 4.22
C GLU A 83 -4.70 14.45 4.11
N GLN A 84 -5.89 15.05 4.05
CA GLN A 84 -6.03 16.50 4.06
C GLN A 84 -5.51 17.12 5.36
N GLU A 85 -5.80 16.52 6.53
CA GLU A 85 -5.27 16.99 7.81
C GLU A 85 -3.73 17.00 7.84
N ILE A 86 -3.10 15.97 7.25
CA ILE A 86 -1.65 15.91 7.10
C ILE A 86 -1.16 17.03 6.17
N ALA A 87 -1.78 17.21 5.01
CA ALA A 87 -1.40 18.25 4.05
C ALA A 87 -1.57 19.67 4.63
N ASP A 88 -2.66 19.92 5.34
CA ASP A 88 -2.95 21.20 5.99
C ASP A 88 -1.93 21.51 7.08
N THR A 89 -1.56 20.52 7.91
CA THR A 89 -0.51 20.65 8.93
C THR A 89 0.83 21.02 8.27
N PHE A 90 1.18 20.38 7.16
CA PHE A 90 2.43 20.68 6.44
C PHE A 90 2.42 22.10 5.85
N ALA A 91 1.27 22.56 5.36
CA ALA A 91 1.12 23.92 4.84
C ALA A 91 1.21 24.97 5.96
N GLU A 92 0.59 24.72 7.12
CA GLU A 92 0.68 25.59 8.30
C GLU A 92 2.12 25.75 8.78
N LEU A 93 2.87 24.65 8.82
CA LEU A 93 4.29 24.63 9.17
C LEU A 93 5.18 25.17 8.03
N LYS A 94 4.61 25.57 6.90
CA LYS A 94 5.30 26.08 5.70
C LYS A 94 6.30 25.10 5.10
N LEU A 95 6.09 23.80 5.30
CA LEU A 95 6.88 22.73 4.68
C LEU A 95 6.46 22.49 3.22
N ILE A 96 5.24 22.92 2.86
CA ILE A 96 4.71 22.93 1.50
C ILE A 96 4.10 24.30 1.19
N PRO A 97 4.02 24.70 -0.10
CA PRO A 97 3.79 26.11 -0.46
C PRO A 97 2.38 26.64 -0.18
N ARG A 98 1.38 25.76 -0.01
CA ARG A 98 -0.02 26.14 0.23
C ARG A 98 -0.86 24.95 0.68
N ARG A 99 -2.08 25.24 1.15
CA ARG A 99 -3.16 24.26 1.31
C ARG A 99 -3.76 23.88 -0.06
N PHE A 100 -4.34 22.69 -0.15
CA PHE A 100 -4.89 22.10 -1.37
C PHE A 100 -6.38 21.83 -1.23
#